data_AF-A0A7L4RIC6-F1
#
_entry.id   AF-A0A7L4RIC6-F1
#
_cell.length_a   1.000
_cell.length_b   1.000
_cell.length_c   1.000
_cell.angle_alpha   90.00
_cell.angle_beta   90.00
_cell.angle_gamma   90.00
#
_symmetry.space_group_name_H-M   'P 1'
#
loop_
_entity.id
_entity.type
_entity.pdbx_description
1 polymer ?
#
loop_
_entity_poly.entity_id
_entity_poly.type
_entity_poly.pdbx_seq_one_letter_code
_entity_poly.pdbx_strand_id
1 'polypeptide(L)' 'MSVVDFGEYKGNKLIVLKRNEDDKYPFQFGKTKAKLIVENFEEIRKFAEEE' A
#
# COMPACT_ATOMS: atom_id res chain seq x y z
N MET A 1 10.07 -9.03 -7.42
CA MET A 1 9.84 -8.87 -5.97
C MET A 1 9.21 -7.50 -5.77
N SER A 2 8.16 -7.38 -4.96
CA SER A 2 7.58 -6.07 -4.68
C SER A 2 8.55 -5.22 -3.86
N VAL A 3 8.49 -3.91 -4.05
CA VAL A 3 9.35 -2.94 -3.36
C VAL A 3 8.47 -2.02 -2.52
N VAL A 4 8.85 -1.84 -1.26
CA VAL A 4 8.18 -0.94 -0.32
C VAL A 4 9.04 0.30 -0.13
N ASP A 5 8.43 1.46 -0.34
CA ASP A 5 9.08 2.76 -0.23
C ASP A 5 8.19 3.73 0.57
N PHE A 6 8.73 4.87 0.99
CA PHE A 6 8.02 5.89 1.74
C PHE A 6 8.16 7.24 1.06
N GLY A 7 7.01 7.88 0.82
CA GLY A 7 6.94 9.20 0.21
C GLY A 7 6.35 10.24 1.15
N GLU A 8 6.28 11.47 0.66
CA GLU A 8 5.57 12.56 1.31
C GLU A 8 4.67 13.28 0.31
N TYR A 9 3.45 13.61 0.72
CA TYR A 9 2.54 14.43 -0.05
C TYR A 9 1.88 15.48 0.85
N LYS A 10 2.14 16.76 0.55
CA LYS A 10 1.63 17.90 1.34
C LYS A 10 1.92 17.76 2.83
N GLY A 11 3.15 17.40 3.20
CA GLY A 11 3.57 17.19 4.60
C GLY A 11 3.07 15.89 5.24
N ASN A 12 2.34 15.04 4.50
CA ASN A 12 1.83 13.77 5.02
C ASN A 12 2.65 12.60 4.47
N LYS A 13 3.09 11.70 5.36
CA LYS A 13 3.77 10.46 4.98
C LYS A 13 2.84 9.53 4.20
N LEU A 14 3.36 8.99 3.11
CA LEU A 14 2.73 7.94 2.29
C LEU A 14 3.58 6.68 2.32
N ILE A 15 2.94 5.51 2.28
CA ILE A 15 3.60 4.26 1.91
C ILE A 15 3.38 4.05 0.41
N VAL A 16 4.41 3.58 -0.28
CA VAL A 16 4.40 3.34 -1.72
C VAL A 16 4.75 1.86 -1.94
N LEU A 17 3.79 1.12 -2.49
CA LEU A 17 3.92 -0.29 -2.84
C LEU A 17 4.10 -0.41 -4.35
N LYS A 18 5.32 -0.78 -4.77
CA LYS A 18 5.67 -0.98 -6.17
C LYS A 18 5.65 -2.47 -6.50
N ARG A 19 5.17 -2.83 -7.69
CA ARG A 19 5.20 -4.22 -8.18
C ARG A 19 6.63 -4.68 -8.49
N ASN A 20 7.48 -3.73 -8.87
CA ASN A 20 8.90 -3.86 -9.15
C ASN A 20 9.58 -2.47 -9.02
N GLU A 21 10.89 -2.38 -9.24
CA GLU A 21 11.63 -1.11 -9.09
C GLU A 21 11.21 -0.02 -10.09
N ASP A 22 10.83 -0.42 -11.31
CA ASP A 22 10.48 0.47 -12.43
C ASP A 22 8.99 0.81 -12.52
N ASP A 23 8.21 0.53 -11.46
CA ASP A 23 6.77 0.73 -11.45
C ASP A 23 6.42 2.22 -11.56
N LYS A 24 5.94 2.61 -12.75
CA LYS A 24 5.55 4.00 -13.06
C LYS A 24 4.27 4.44 -12.35
N TYR A 25 3.43 3.50 -11.93
CA TYR A 25 2.14 3.78 -11.31
C TYR A 25 1.95 2.96 -10.03
N PRO A 26 2.80 3.22 -9.02
CA PRO A 26 2.78 2.42 -7.82
C PRO A 26 1.52 2.72 -6.99
N PHE A 27 1.07 1.72 -6.24
CA PHE A 27 -0.04 1.90 -5.33
C PHE A 27 0.47 2.60 -4.07
N GLN A 28 -0.11 3.74 -3.73
CA GLN A 28 0.33 4.52 -2.58
C GLN A 28 -0.83 5.07 -1.76
N PHE A 29 -0.63 5.16 -0.45
CA PHE A 29 -1.66 5.63 0.47
C PHE A 29 -1.07 6.18 1.77
N GLY A 30 -1.84 7.05 2.42
CA GLY A 30 -1.44 7.66 3.69
C GLY A 30 -1.80 6.81 4.91
N LYS A 31 -1.33 7.26 6.08
CA LYS A 31 -1.51 6.57 7.36
C LYS A 31 -2.95 6.20 7.70
N THR A 32 -3.93 7.04 7.39
CA THR A 32 -5.35 6.75 7.68
C THR A 32 -5.83 5.49 6.95
N LYS A 33 -5.52 5.38 5.66
CA LYS A 33 -5.84 4.18 4.87
C LYS A 33 -5.03 2.97 5.35
N ALA A 34 -3.77 3.17 5.73
CA ALA A 34 -2.93 2.10 6.26
C ALA A 34 -3.51 1.49 7.54
N LYS A 35 -4.01 2.32 8.47
CA LYS A 35 -4.68 1.83 9.69
C LYS A 35 -5.92 0.99 9.36
N LEU A 36 -6.78 1.49 8.47
CA LEU A 36 -7.98 0.76 8.06
C LEU A 36 -7.64 -0.60 7.42
N ILE A 37 -6.58 -0.66 6.62
CA ILE A 37 -6.09 -1.92 6.03
C ILE A 37 -5.61 -2.88 7.12
N VAL A 38 -4.86 -2.40 8.11
CA VAL A 38 -4.37 -3.24 9.22
C VAL A 38 -5.54 -3.77 10.06
N GLU A 39 -6.53 -2.93 10.35
CA GLU A 39 -7.73 -3.32 11.11
C GLU A 39 -8.55 -4.40 10.39
N ASN A 40 -8.49 -4.46 9.06
CA ASN A 40 -9.26 -5.40 8.23
C ASN A 40 -8.35 -6.35 7.44
N PHE A 41 -7.11 -6.58 7.90
CA PHE A 41 -6.09 -7.27 7.11
C PHE A 41 -6.50 -8.68 6.71
N GLU A 42 -7.13 -9.42 7.64
CA GLU A 42 -7.59 -10.79 7.38
C GLU A 42 -8.64 -10.87 6.28
N GLU A 43 -9.62 -9.96 6.27
CA GLU A 43 -10.67 -9.94 5.25
C GLU A 43 -10.10 -9.49 3.88
N ILE A 44 -9.20 -8.51 3.88
CA ILE A 44 -8.49 -8.07 2.67
C ILE A 44 -7.64 -9.21 2.10
N ARG A 45 -6.98 -9.99 2.97
CA ARG A 45 -6.18 -11.14 2.57
C ARG A 45 -7.05 -12.21 1.91
N LYS A 46 -8.17 -12.60 2.54
CA LYS A 46 -9.11 -13.57 1.96
C LYS A 46 -9.58 -13.10 0.58
N PHE A 47 -10.02 -11.84 0.48
CA PHE A 47 -10.45 -11.25 -0.78
C PHE A 47 -9.35 -11.27 -1.87
N ALA A 48 -8.09 -11.09 -1.50
CA ALA A 48 -6.97 -11.13 -2.44
C ALA A 48 -6.60 -12.55 -2.92
N GLU A 49 -6.98 -13.58 -2.17
CA GLU A 49 -6.74 -14.99 -2.47
C GLU A 49 -7.96 -15.66 -3.14
N GLU A 50 -9.13 -15.02 -3.15
CA GLU A 50 -10.33 -15.45 -3.87
C GLU A 50 -10.17 -15.25 -5.40
N GLU A 51 -10.57 -16.25 -6.20
CA GLU A 51 -10.48 -16.26 -7.68
C GLU A 51 -11.48 -15.34 -8.39
#